data_AF-A0A920W6M8-F1
#
_entry.id   AF-A0A920W6M8-F1
#
_cell.length_a   1.000
_cell.length_b   1.000
_cell.length_c   1.000
_cell.angle_alpha   90.00
_cell.angle_beta   90.00
_cell.angle_gamma   90.00
#
_symmetry.space_group_name_H-M   'P 1'
#
loop_
_entity.id
_entity.type
_entity.pdbx_description
1 polymer ?
#
loop_
_entity_poly.entity_id
_entity_poly.type
_entity_poly.pdbx_seq_one_letter_code
_entity_poly.pdbx_strand_id
1 'polypeptide(L)'
;MVIQARTGSGKTAAFLLPMLERLDSAASHTQALVLVPTRELARQVQRDAEMLWQGNEFRTVAVYGGVGYGPQVDALKAGAHLVVATPGRALDHLLRGTLSLKHLTLVVFDEADECSRWASTLT
;
A
#
# COMPACT_ATOMS: atom_id res chain seq x y z
N MET A 1 3.12 -5.98 -14.78
CA MET A 1 4.04 -7.06 -14.33
C MET A 1 3.25 -7.97 -13.43
N VAL A 2 3.22 -9.28 -13.69
CA VAL A 2 2.54 -10.27 -12.83
C VAL A 2 3.64 -11.09 -12.15
N ILE A 3 3.70 -11.07 -10.82
CA ILE A 3 4.65 -11.86 -10.02
C ILE A 3 3.84 -12.85 -9.19
N GLN A 4 4.00 -14.15 -9.47
CA GLN A 4 3.41 -15.22 -8.68
C GLN A 4 4.52 -16.01 -7.99
N ALA A 5 4.38 -16.19 -6.68
CA ALA A 5 5.31 -16.92 -5.81
C ALA A 5 4.60 -17.21 -4.47
N ARG A 6 5.28 -17.77 -3.47
CA ARG A 6 4.69 -18.02 -2.14
C ARG A 6 5.07 -16.91 -1.16
N THR A 7 4.27 -16.70 -0.10
CA THR A 7 4.59 -15.79 1.00
C THR A 7 5.95 -16.19 1.61
N GLY A 8 6.86 -15.23 1.78
CA GLY A 8 8.24 -15.50 2.25
C GLY A 8 9.29 -15.76 1.16
N SER A 9 8.97 -15.67 -0.14
CA SER A 9 9.90 -15.97 -1.24
C SER A 9 10.57 -14.75 -1.90
N GLY A 10 10.58 -13.58 -1.25
CA GLY A 10 11.21 -12.36 -1.81
C GLY A 10 10.33 -11.55 -2.79
N LYS A 11 9.03 -11.85 -2.93
CA LYS A 11 8.11 -11.04 -3.75
C LYS A 11 8.06 -9.58 -3.34
N THR A 12 8.03 -9.33 -2.04
CA THR A 12 7.91 -7.98 -1.47
C THR A 12 9.05 -7.10 -1.98
N ALA A 13 10.29 -7.60 -1.88
CA ALA A 13 11.45 -6.92 -2.46
C ALA A 13 11.35 -6.77 -3.99
N ALA A 14 10.81 -7.78 -4.69
CA ALA A 14 10.69 -7.77 -6.15
C ALA A 14 9.78 -6.65 -6.69
N PHE A 15 8.77 -6.19 -5.93
CA PHE A 15 7.97 -5.02 -6.30
C PHE A 15 8.41 -3.72 -5.60
N LEU A 16 9.02 -3.79 -4.42
CA LEU A 16 9.47 -2.60 -3.67
C LEU A 16 10.79 -2.01 -4.19
N LEU A 17 11.73 -2.83 -4.64
CA LEU A 17 13.02 -2.32 -5.14
C LEU A 17 12.84 -1.46 -6.41
N PRO A 18 12.07 -1.88 -7.44
CA PRO A 18 11.83 -1.04 -8.60
C PRO A 18 11.03 0.25 -8.30
N MET A 19 10.40 0.36 -7.12
CA MET A 19 9.74 1.60 -6.72
C MET A 19 10.74 2.71 -6.38
N LEU A 20 11.93 2.37 -5.84
CA LEU A 20 12.95 3.38 -5.50
C LEU A 20 13.36 4.26 -6.69
N GLU A 21 13.39 3.68 -7.89
CA GLU A 21 13.73 4.39 -9.12
C GLU A 21 12.54 5.09 -9.79
N ARG A 22 11.31 4.70 -9.44
CA ARG A 22 10.08 5.17 -10.10
C ARG A 22 9.33 6.22 -9.32
N LEU A 23 9.44 6.22 -8.00
CA LEU A 23 8.78 7.16 -7.13
C LEU A 23 9.69 8.38 -6.91
N ASP A 24 9.10 9.56 -6.88
CA ASP A 24 9.79 10.79 -6.55
C ASP A 24 9.73 11.02 -5.03
N SER A 25 10.87 10.98 -4.34
CA SER A 25 10.95 11.20 -2.90
C SER A 25 10.80 12.67 -2.48
N ALA A 26 10.90 13.62 -3.43
CA ALA A 26 10.66 15.04 -3.15
C ALA A 26 9.15 15.36 -3.11
N ALA A 27 8.30 14.49 -3.66
CA ALA A 27 6.86 14.66 -3.70
C ALA A 27 6.18 13.98 -2.49
N SER A 28 5.35 14.71 -1.75
CA SER A 28 4.70 14.19 -0.53
C SER A 28 3.37 13.44 -0.78
N HIS A 29 2.96 13.24 -2.04
CA HIS A 29 1.69 12.61 -2.40
C HIS A 29 1.83 11.10 -2.69
N THR A 30 0.71 10.37 -2.63
CA THR A 30 0.68 8.93 -2.95
C THR A 30 0.94 8.67 -4.42
N GLN A 31 1.97 7.85 -4.67
CA GLN A 31 2.44 7.46 -5.99
C GLN A 31 2.32 5.95 -6.21
N ALA A 32 2.36 5.16 -5.14
CA ALA A 32 2.15 3.71 -5.18
C ALA A 32 1.08 3.24 -4.18
N LEU A 33 0.30 2.23 -4.59
CA LEU A 33 -0.69 1.55 -3.77
C LEU A 33 -0.46 0.03 -3.85
N VAL A 34 -0.26 -0.61 -2.71
CA VAL A 34 -0.19 -2.07 -2.57
C VAL A 34 -1.44 -2.54 -1.84
N LEU A 35 -2.27 -3.34 -2.49
CA LEU A 35 -3.45 -3.95 -1.89
C LEU A 35 -3.14 -5.37 -1.41
N VAL A 36 -3.52 -5.64 -0.16
CA VAL A 36 -3.26 -6.92 0.53
C VAL A 36 -4.53 -7.39 1.27
N PRO A 37 -4.75 -8.70 1.45
CA PRO A 37 -6.02 -9.20 1.98
C PRO A 37 -6.17 -9.01 3.49
N THR A 38 -5.07 -8.89 4.24
CA THR A 38 -5.09 -8.84 5.72
C THR A 38 -4.30 -7.67 6.29
N ARG A 39 -4.64 -7.29 7.52
CA ARG A 39 -3.90 -6.28 8.29
C ARG A 39 -2.48 -6.72 8.57
N GLU A 40 -2.29 -7.99 8.88
CA GLU A 40 -1.02 -8.59 9.24
C GLU A 40 -0.03 -8.47 8.07
N LEU A 41 -0.50 -8.76 6.85
CA LEU A 41 0.27 -8.55 5.61
C LEU A 41 0.53 -7.07 5.34
N ALA A 42 -0.44 -6.18 5.56
CA ALA A 42 -0.23 -4.75 5.37
C ALA A 42 0.91 -4.22 6.26
N ARG A 43 0.93 -4.65 7.52
CA ARG A 43 2.01 -4.31 8.46
C ARG A 43 3.34 -4.95 8.07
N GLN A 44 3.33 -6.15 7.49
CA GLN A 44 4.56 -6.80 7.04
C GLN A 44 5.18 -6.08 5.85
N VAL A 45 4.39 -5.81 4.80
CA VAL A 45 4.87 -5.09 3.62
C VAL A 45 5.32 -3.67 3.98
N GLN A 46 4.62 -2.98 4.90
CA GLN A 46 5.08 -1.69 5.41
C GLN A 46 6.47 -1.78 6.03
N ARG A 47 6.68 -2.75 6.96
CA ARG A 47 7.98 -2.94 7.61
C ARG A 47 9.08 -3.28 6.60
N ASP A 48 8.79 -4.13 5.63
CA ASP A 48 9.73 -4.50 4.58
C ASP A 48 10.11 -3.27 3.72
N ALA A 49 9.15 -2.41 3.40
CA ALA A 49 9.40 -1.15 2.69
C ALA A 49 10.25 -0.18 3.53
N GLU A 50 9.92 0.01 4.80
CA GLU A 50 10.70 0.86 5.72
C GLU A 50 12.15 0.36 5.87
N MET A 51 12.36 -0.96 5.93
CA MET A 51 13.70 -1.56 5.97
C MET A 51 14.45 -1.41 4.64
N LEU A 52 13.80 -1.70 3.51
CA LEU A 52 14.44 -1.62 2.19
C LEU A 52 14.74 -0.19 1.76
N TRP A 53 13.95 0.78 2.19
CA TRP A 53 14.10 2.18 1.83
C TRP A 53 14.85 2.99 2.88
N GLN A 54 15.39 2.33 3.91
CA GLN A 54 16.19 2.99 4.94
C GLN A 54 17.31 3.84 4.31
N GLY A 55 17.40 5.10 4.72
CA GLY A 55 18.35 6.07 4.16
C GLY A 55 17.81 6.89 2.98
N ASN A 56 16.59 6.62 2.52
CA ASN A 56 15.88 7.46 1.53
C ASN A 56 14.75 8.25 2.22
N GLU A 57 14.23 9.27 1.54
CA GLU A 57 13.15 10.14 2.07
C GLU A 57 11.73 9.61 1.82
N PHE A 58 11.60 8.35 1.39
CA PHE A 58 10.30 7.73 1.15
C PHE A 58 9.51 7.48 2.44
N ARG A 59 8.20 7.65 2.36
CA ARG A 59 7.25 7.39 3.45
C ARG A 59 6.23 6.35 3.03
N THR A 60 6.04 5.37 3.89
CA THR A 60 5.08 4.28 3.72
C THR A 60 4.01 4.36 4.80
N VAL A 61 2.74 4.24 4.42
CA VAL A 61 1.62 4.22 5.37
C VAL A 61 0.80 2.96 5.17
N ALA A 62 0.54 2.23 6.26
CA ALA A 62 -0.37 1.09 6.25
C ALA A 62 -1.80 1.50 6.63
N VAL A 63 -2.78 1.05 5.85
CA VAL A 63 -4.19 1.45 5.95
C VAL A 63 -5.09 0.21 6.02
N TYR A 64 -5.67 -0.05 7.19
CA TYR A 64 -6.48 -1.26 7.43
C TYR A 64 -7.55 -1.06 8.52
N GLY A 65 -8.54 -1.96 8.53
CA GLY A 65 -9.62 -1.97 9.52
C GLY A 65 -9.18 -2.37 10.94
N GLY A 66 -10.06 -2.18 11.92
CA GLY A 66 -9.79 -2.55 13.33
C GLY A 66 -8.94 -1.55 14.12
N VAL A 67 -8.57 -0.42 13.53
CA VAL A 67 -7.93 0.74 14.18
C VAL A 67 -8.75 1.98 13.82
N GLY A 68 -8.84 2.98 14.70
CA GLY A 68 -9.54 4.23 14.41
C GLY A 68 -9.01 4.92 13.13
N TYR A 69 -9.86 5.72 12.48
CA TYR A 69 -9.48 6.45 11.27
C TYR A 69 -8.44 7.55 11.55
N GLY A 70 -8.54 8.24 12.70
CA GLY A 70 -7.70 9.40 13.04
C GLY A 70 -6.21 9.19 12.80
N PRO A 71 -5.57 8.17 13.42
CA PRO A 71 -4.16 7.89 13.21
C PRO A 71 -3.77 7.67 11.74
N GLN A 72 -4.64 7.03 10.96
CA GLN A 72 -4.41 6.77 9.53
C GLN A 72 -4.58 8.05 8.70
N VAL A 73 -5.56 8.89 9.05
CA VAL A 73 -5.75 10.22 8.44
C VAL A 73 -4.54 11.11 8.71
N ASP A 74 -4.04 11.13 9.94
CA ASP A 74 -2.89 11.96 10.32
C ASP A 74 -1.63 11.48 9.60
N ALA A 75 -1.41 10.17 9.51
CA ALA A 75 -0.31 9.59 8.74
C ALA A 75 -0.39 9.93 7.24
N LEU A 76 -1.57 9.82 6.63
CA LEU A 76 -1.77 10.17 5.22
C LEU A 76 -1.56 11.68 4.98
N LYS A 77 -2.03 12.54 5.89
CA LYS A 77 -1.82 14.00 5.83
C LYS A 77 -0.37 14.41 5.96
N ALA A 78 0.41 13.68 6.75
CA ALA A 78 1.86 13.89 6.83
C ALA A 78 2.56 13.61 5.48
N GLY A 79 1.91 12.90 4.56
CA GLY A 79 2.44 12.53 3.25
C GLY A 79 2.86 11.07 3.22
N ALA A 80 2.50 10.40 2.13
CA ALA A 80 2.72 8.97 1.93
C ALA A 80 3.04 8.73 0.47
N HIS A 81 4.24 8.23 0.16
CA HIS A 81 4.66 7.89 -1.21
C HIS A 81 4.09 6.52 -1.60
N LEU A 82 4.14 5.58 -0.65
CA LEU A 82 3.53 4.27 -0.74
C LEU A 82 2.43 4.14 0.30
N VAL A 83 1.25 3.70 -0.15
CA VAL A 83 0.18 3.24 0.73
C VAL A 83 0.05 1.72 0.59
N VAL A 84 0.07 1.01 1.71
CA VAL A 84 -0.20 -0.43 1.76
C VAL A 84 -1.53 -0.63 2.46
N ALA A 85 -2.53 -1.22 1.80
CA ALA A 85 -3.88 -1.19 2.32
C ALA A 85 -4.68 -2.47 2.13
N THR A 86 -5.60 -2.73 3.08
CA THR A 86 -6.70 -3.66 2.83
C THR A 86 -7.75 -3.00 1.94
N PRO A 87 -8.36 -3.71 0.96
CA PRO A 87 -9.25 -3.11 -0.03
C PRO A 87 -10.39 -2.27 0.56
N GLY A 88 -11.12 -2.82 1.53
CA GLY A 88 -12.25 -2.12 2.17
C GLY A 88 -11.81 -0.80 2.82
N ARG A 89 -10.68 -0.81 3.53
CA ARG A 89 -10.18 0.41 4.20
C ARG A 89 -9.63 1.44 3.22
N ALA A 90 -8.97 1.00 2.15
CA ALA A 90 -8.55 1.90 1.08
C ALA A 90 -9.77 2.62 0.49
N LEU A 91 -10.83 1.86 0.16
CA LEU A 91 -12.07 2.41 -0.36
C LEU A 91 -12.70 3.42 0.61
N ASP A 92 -12.76 3.12 1.90
CA ASP A 92 -13.27 4.06 2.91
C ASP A 92 -12.51 5.40 2.86
N HIS A 93 -11.17 5.36 2.81
CA HIS A 93 -10.35 6.57 2.78
C HIS A 93 -10.48 7.36 1.48
N LEU A 94 -10.67 6.67 0.34
CA LEU A 94 -10.95 7.27 -0.96
C LEU A 94 -12.30 7.99 -0.97
N LEU A 95 -13.37 7.32 -0.51
CA LEU A 95 -14.71 7.89 -0.43
C LEU A 95 -14.76 9.10 0.51
N ARG A 96 -13.94 9.10 1.56
CA ARG A 96 -13.80 10.23 2.51
C ARG A 96 -12.88 11.35 1.99
N GLY A 97 -12.20 11.16 0.86
CA GLY A 97 -11.21 12.12 0.33
C GLY A 97 -9.94 12.25 1.18
N THR A 98 -9.70 11.33 2.11
CA THR A 98 -8.50 11.32 2.99
C THR A 98 -7.32 10.59 2.37
N LEU A 99 -7.56 9.79 1.34
CA LEU A 99 -6.56 9.24 0.41
C LEU A 99 -6.89 9.77 -0.98
N SER A 100 -5.88 10.21 -1.72
CA SER A 100 -6.03 10.64 -3.12
C SER A 100 -5.12 9.80 -4.01
N LEU A 101 -5.68 9.32 -5.13
CA LEU A 101 -4.95 8.55 -6.15
C LEU A 101 -4.61 9.38 -7.39
N LYS A 102 -4.74 10.71 -7.31
CA LYS A 102 -4.52 11.62 -8.45
C LYS A 102 -3.13 11.47 -9.09
N HIS A 103 -2.13 11.10 -8.29
CA HIS A 103 -0.73 10.97 -8.70
C HIS A 103 -0.24 9.51 -8.69
N LEU A 104 -1.16 8.56 -8.64
CA LEU A 104 -0.84 7.14 -8.58
C LEU A 104 -0.24 6.66 -9.91
N THR A 105 0.97 6.15 -9.88
CA THR A 105 1.68 5.60 -11.04
C THR A 105 1.85 4.08 -10.98
N LEU A 106 1.70 3.49 -9.79
CA LEU A 106 1.87 2.06 -9.58
C LEU A 106 0.80 1.48 -8.65
N VAL A 107 0.23 0.34 -9.06
CA VAL A 107 -0.66 -0.48 -8.23
C VAL A 107 -0.17 -1.92 -8.21
N VAL A 108 -0.13 -2.51 -7.02
CA VAL A 108 0.19 -3.91 -6.81
C VAL A 108 -0.98 -4.58 -6.08
N PHE A 109 -1.40 -5.75 -6.56
CA PHE A 109 -2.33 -6.62 -5.87
C PHE A 109 -1.54 -7.84 -5.41
N ASP A 110 -1.26 -7.95 -4.11
CA ASP A 110 -0.65 -9.17 -3.55
C ASP A 110 -1.74 -10.12 -3.08
N GLU A 111 -1.51 -11.41 -3.27
CA GLU A 111 -2.50 -12.47 -3.02
C GLU A 111 -3.85 -12.17 -3.70
N ALA A 112 -3.78 -11.77 -4.97
CA ALA A 112 -4.94 -11.34 -5.77
C ALA A 112 -6.07 -12.40 -5.82
N ASP A 113 -5.72 -13.68 -5.66
CA ASP A 113 -6.67 -14.79 -5.56
C ASP A 113 -7.59 -14.63 -4.33
N GLU A 114 -7.07 -14.17 -3.19
CA GLU A 114 -7.88 -13.82 -2.02
C GLU A 114 -8.63 -12.50 -2.19
N CYS A 115 -8.05 -11.54 -2.93
CA CYS A 115 -8.75 -10.31 -3.29
C CYS A 115 -9.96 -10.57 -4.20
N SER A 116 -9.95 -11.63 -5.01
CA SER A 116 -11.05 -11.95 -5.93
C SER A 116 -12.38 -12.25 -5.23
N ARG A 117 -12.35 -12.78 -3.98
CA ARG A 117 -13.56 -12.96 -3.14
C ARG A 117 -14.29 -11.65 -2.82
N TRP A 118 -13.61 -10.51 -2.90
CA TRP A 118 -14.21 -9.21 -2.64
C TRP A 118 -15.03 -8.70 -3.82
N ALA A 119 -14.61 -9.01 -5.06
CA ALA A 119 -15.34 -8.65 -6.27
C ALA A 119 -16.70 -9.34 -6.35
N SER A 120 -16.77 -10.61 -5.92
CA SER A 120 -18.03 -11.38 -5.86
C SER A 120 -19.00 -10.92 -4.77
N THR A 121 -18.59 -10.02 -3.87
CA THR A 121 -19.48 -9.45 -2.84
C THR A 121 -20.08 -8.11 -3.28
N LEU A 122 -19.59 -7.53 -4.38
CA LEU A 122 -20.10 -6.32 -5.02
C LEU A 122 -21.02 -6.61 -6.23
N THR A 123 -21.35 -7.88 -6.44
CA THR A 123 -22.32 -8.36 -7.45
C THR A 123 -23.45 -9.08 -6.73
#